data_AF-A0A267TAL0-F1
#
_entry.id   AF-A0A267TAL0-F1
#
_cell.length_a   1.000
_cell.length_b   1.000
_cell.length_c   1.000
_cell.angle_alpha   90.00
_cell.angle_beta   90.00
_cell.angle_gamma   90.00
#
_symmetry.space_group_name_H-M   'P 1'
#
loop_
_entity.id
_entity.type
_entity.pdbx_description
1 polymer ?
#
loop_
_entity_poly.entity_id
_entity_poly.type
_entity_poly.pdbx_seq_one_letter_code
_entity_poly.pdbx_strand_id
1 'polypeptide(L)'
;MMATSKSKTWKSTKYEIRQSRIFSESFKREKVEDILNKRISIIEFCKLWDVSSTSVYRWIYQYSPHHKKGTKMIVQQDSEEAKTQELLKKVAELERILGLGIPDKNKWR
;
A
#
# COMPACT_ATOMS: atom_id res chain seq x y z
N MET A 1 54.80 32.38 21.17
CA MET A 1 53.87 31.45 20.48
C MET A 1 52.47 32.01 20.66
N MET A 2 51.80 32.48 19.61
CA MET A 2 50.41 32.94 19.71
C MET A 2 49.52 32.02 18.87
N ALA A 3 48.56 31.37 19.53
CA ALA A 3 47.61 30.47 18.91
C ALA A 3 46.56 31.27 18.13
N THR A 4 46.45 31.04 16.83
CA THR A 4 45.41 31.65 15.99
C THR A 4 44.13 30.83 16.09
N SER A 5 43.14 31.36 16.79
CA SER A 5 41.80 30.79 16.92
C SER A 5 41.04 30.89 15.60
N LYS A 6 40.74 29.75 14.95
CA LYS A 6 39.84 29.71 13.78
C LYS A 6 38.40 29.89 14.24
N SER A 7 37.78 31.01 13.91
CA SER A 7 36.37 31.28 14.18
C SER A 7 35.47 30.46 13.25
N LYS A 8 34.55 29.69 13.85
CA LYS A 8 33.57 28.84 13.15
C LYS A 8 32.40 29.71 12.70
N THR A 9 32.25 29.92 11.39
CA THR A 9 31.15 30.71 10.83
C THR A 9 29.91 29.83 10.64
N TRP A 10 28.78 30.21 11.25
CA TRP A 10 27.50 29.53 11.09
C TRP A 10 26.72 30.19 9.96
N LYS A 11 26.46 29.46 8.86
CA LYS A 11 25.61 29.96 7.77
C LYS A 11 24.14 29.76 8.15
N SER A 12 23.37 30.84 8.14
CA SER A 12 21.92 30.82 8.37
C SER A 12 21.22 30.28 7.11
N THR A 13 20.72 29.05 7.18
CA THR A 13 19.88 28.48 6.11
C THR A 13 18.50 29.10 6.20
N LYS A 14 18.04 29.77 5.15
CA LYS A 14 16.70 30.36 5.07
C LYS A 14 15.65 29.24 5.14
N TYR A 15 14.89 29.17 6.23
CA TYR A 15 13.79 28.21 6.38
C TYR A 15 12.55 28.76 5.67
N GLU A 16 12.17 28.14 4.55
CA GLU A 16 10.88 28.42 3.93
C GLU A 16 9.78 27.64 4.66
N ILE A 17 8.75 28.36 5.10
CA ILE A 17 7.59 27.77 5.77
C ILE A 17 6.83 26.96 4.73
N ARG A 18 6.96 25.63 4.79
CA ARG A 18 6.17 24.72 3.95
C ARG A 18 4.69 24.92 4.28
N GLN A 19 3.90 25.32 3.29
CA GLN A 19 2.46 25.45 3.49
C GLN A 19 1.86 24.07 3.75
N SER A 20 1.29 23.90 4.94
CA SER A 20 0.59 22.67 5.29
C SER A 20 -0.72 22.61 4.53
N ARG A 21 -0.87 21.64 3.64
CA ARG A 21 -2.10 21.44 2.88
C ARG A 21 -3.12 20.74 3.77
N ILE A 22 -4.22 21.42 4.06
CA ILE A 22 -5.31 20.89 4.88
C ILE A 22 -6.39 20.35 3.93
N PHE A 23 -6.67 19.05 4.03
CA PHE A 23 -7.75 18.41 3.30
C PHE A 23 -9.00 18.33 4.17
N SER A 24 -10.17 18.61 3.56
CA SER A 24 -11.46 18.44 4.23
C SER A 24 -11.72 16.97 4.57
N GLU A 25 -12.58 16.73 5.56
CA GLU A 25 -12.90 15.37 5.98
C GLU A 25 -13.66 14.59 4.90
N SER A 26 -14.59 15.25 4.20
CA SER A 26 -15.33 14.65 3.08
C SER A 26 -14.40 14.15 1.98
N PHE A 27 -13.42 14.97 1.60
CA PHE A 27 -12.42 14.60 0.60
C PHE A 27 -11.59 13.40 1.04
N LYS A 28 -11.14 13.37 2.31
CA LYS A 28 -10.38 12.23 2.85
C LYS A 28 -11.19 10.94 2.80
N ARG A 29 -12.48 10.99 3.16
CA ARG A 29 -13.38 9.83 3.14
C ARG A 29 -13.58 9.29 1.73
N GLU A 30 -13.91 10.17 0.79
CA GLU A 30 -14.09 9.81 -0.63
C GLU A 30 -12.83 9.15 -1.21
N LYS A 31 -11.65 9.74 -0.97
CA LYS A 31 -10.40 9.20 -1.51
C LYS A 31 -9.97 7.90 -0.84
N VAL A 32 -10.24 7.73 0.46
CA VAL A 32 -10.03 6.44 1.15
C VAL A 32 -10.92 5.37 0.54
N GLU A 33 -12.18 5.67 0.21
CA GLU A 33 -13.08 4.73 -0.46
C GLU A 33 -12.58 4.34 -1.87
N ASP A 34 -12.09 5.30 -2.66
CA ASP A 34 -11.47 5.02 -3.96
C ASP A 34 -10.24 4.10 -3.84
N ILE A 35 -9.40 4.31 -2.81
CA ILE A 35 -8.22 3.47 -2.54
C ILE A 35 -8.64 2.06 -2.11
N LEU A 36 -9.65 1.93 -1.25
CA LEU A 36 -10.17 0.63 -0.80
C LEU A 36 -10.79 -0.17 -1.96
N ASN A 37 -11.48 0.51 -2.87
CA ASN A 37 -12.02 -0.06 -4.09
C ASN A 37 -10.96 -0.35 -5.17
N LYS A 38 -9.66 -0.20 -4.84
CA LYS A 38 -8.52 -0.39 -5.75
C LYS A 38 -8.59 0.47 -7.03
N ARG A 39 -9.32 1.59 -7.02
CA ARG A 39 -9.40 2.50 -8.18
C ARG A 39 -8.13 3.33 -8.34
N ILE A 40 -7.45 3.64 -7.22
CA ILE A 40 -6.23 4.43 -7.18
C ILE A 40 -5.23 3.73 -6.26
N SER A 41 -3.98 3.57 -6.71
CA SER A 41 -2.91 3.05 -5.85
C SER A 41 -2.45 4.11 -4.85
N ILE A 42 -2.06 3.69 -3.65
CA ILE A 42 -1.50 4.58 -2.61
C ILE A 42 -0.30 5.38 -3.16
N ILE A 43 0.55 4.75 -3.98
CA ILE A 43 1.74 5.39 -4.55
C ILE A 43 1.35 6.50 -5.53
N GLU A 44 0.37 6.24 -6.39
CA GLU A 44 -0.15 7.22 -7.35
C GLU A 44 -0.84 8.38 -6.62
N PHE A 45 -1.63 8.06 -5.60
CA PHE A 45 -2.27 9.06 -4.74
C PHE A 45 -1.25 9.98 -4.07
N CYS A 46 -0.18 9.41 -3.50
CA CYS A 46 0.89 10.18 -2.87
C CYS A 46 1.57 11.13 -3.87
N LYS A 47 1.79 10.69 -5.11
CA LYS A 47 2.39 11.51 -6.18
C LYS A 47 1.47 12.61 -6.67
N LEU A 48 0.18 12.30 -6.88
CA LEU A 48 -0.79 13.24 -7.42
C LEU A 48 -1.15 14.35 -6.43
N TRP A 49 -1.26 14.01 -5.15
CA TRP A 49 -1.75 14.93 -4.11
C TRP A 49 -0.66 15.44 -3.17
N ASP A 50 0.59 15.06 -3.40
CA ASP A 50 1.76 15.37 -2.56
C ASP A 50 1.51 15.03 -1.07
N VAL A 51 0.89 13.87 -0.85
CA VAL A 51 0.57 13.37 0.49
C VAL A 51 1.56 12.27 0.84
N SER A 52 2.06 12.27 2.09
CA SER A 52 2.92 11.18 2.55
C SER A 52 2.14 9.88 2.69
N SER A 53 2.75 8.75 2.33
CA SER A 53 2.17 7.42 2.48
C SER A 53 1.68 7.16 3.91
N THR A 54 2.42 7.62 4.92
CA THR A 54 2.02 7.55 6.34
C THR A 54 0.69 8.24 6.61
N SER A 55 0.46 9.42 6.00
CA SER A 55 -0.81 10.14 6.16
C SER A 55 -1.96 9.39 5.52
N VAL A 56 -1.73 8.78 4.34
CA VAL A 56 -2.72 7.94 3.66
C VAL A 56 -3.08 6.74 4.52
N TYR A 57 -2.10 6.01 5.07
CA TYR A 57 -2.37 4.88 5.97
C TYR A 57 -3.14 5.31 7.22
N ARG A 58 -2.86 6.49 7.78
CA ARG A 58 -3.64 7.05 8.89
C ARG A 58 -5.10 7.33 8.49
N TRP A 59 -5.32 7.88 7.30
CA TRP A 59 -6.68 8.12 6.80
C TRP A 59 -7.43 6.82 6.56
N ILE A 60 -6.79 5.81 5.98
CA ILE A 60 -7.40 4.48 5.81
C ILE A 60 -7.80 3.91 7.18
N TYR A 61 -6.93 3.98 8.17
CA TYR A 61 -7.22 3.50 9.52
C TYR A 61 -8.37 4.26 10.19
N GLN A 62 -8.49 5.56 9.95
CA GLN A 62 -9.48 6.42 10.60
C GLN A 62 -10.85 6.41 9.90
N TYR A 63 -10.88 6.27 8.58
CA TYR A 63 -12.10 6.42 7.77
C TYR A 63 -12.59 5.11 7.14
N SER A 64 -11.84 4.00 7.24
CA SER A 64 -12.30 2.72 6.71
C SER A 64 -13.53 2.20 7.48
N PRO A 65 -14.62 1.83 6.80
CA PRO A 65 -15.85 1.36 7.44
C PRO A 65 -15.70 0.03 8.18
N HIS A 66 -14.67 -0.76 7.86
CA HIS A 66 -14.42 -2.09 8.45
C HIS A 66 -13.45 -2.08 9.63
N HIS A 67 -13.20 -0.93 10.24
CA HIS A 67 -12.26 -0.79 11.35
C HIS A 67 -12.80 -1.36 12.68
N LYS A 68 -13.19 -2.64 12.69
CA LYS A 68 -13.20 -3.44 13.92
C LYS A 68 -11.75 -3.86 14.17
N LYS A 69 -11.17 -3.30 15.24
CA LYS A 69 -9.85 -3.62 15.80
C LYS A 69 -9.50 -5.11 15.59
N GLY A 70 -8.62 -5.42 14.64
CA GLY A 70 -8.15 -6.80 14.44
C GLY A 70 -7.79 -7.19 13.01
N THR A 71 -8.34 -6.53 11.99
CA THR A 71 -8.07 -6.92 10.60
C THR A 71 -6.80 -6.24 10.09
N LYS A 72 -5.66 -6.95 10.16
CA LYS A 72 -4.50 -6.63 9.31
C LYS A 72 -5.00 -6.62 7.87
N MET A 73 -4.96 -5.46 7.22
CA MET A 73 -5.11 -5.37 5.77
C MET A 73 -3.84 -5.94 5.15
N ILE A 74 -3.74 -7.28 5.15
CA ILE A 74 -2.71 -8.00 4.41
C ILE A 74 -3.06 -7.72 2.95
N VAL A 75 -2.14 -7.07 2.24
CA VAL A 75 -2.18 -6.96 0.78
C VAL A 75 -2.07 -8.40 0.26
N GLN A 76 -3.21 -9.08 0.14
CA GLN A 76 -3.32 -10.47 -0.32
C GLN A 76 -3.08 -10.50 -1.82
N GLN A 77 -1.81 -10.43 -2.23
CA GLN A 77 -1.38 -10.98 -3.52
C GLN A 77 -1.08 -12.47 -3.31
N ASP A 78 -0.31 -12.79 -2.26
CA ASP A 78 0.07 -14.17 -1.90
C ASP A 78 -1.14 -15.09 -1.60
N SER A 79 -2.24 -14.56 -1.05
CA SER A 79 -3.42 -15.39 -0.75
C SER A 79 -4.30 -15.68 -1.98
N GLU A 80 -4.27 -14.84 -3.01
CA GLU A 80 -5.01 -15.12 -4.25
C GLU A 80 -4.29 -16.21 -5.05
N GLU A 81 -2.95 -16.17 -5.09
CA GLU A 81 -2.13 -17.25 -5.66
C GLU A 81 -2.33 -18.59 -4.94
N ALA A 82 -2.34 -18.59 -3.60
CA ALA A 82 -2.59 -19.81 -2.83
C ALA A 82 -3.99 -20.40 -3.09
N LYS A 83 -5.02 -19.55 -3.16
CA LYS A 83 -6.40 -19.98 -3.43
C LYS A 83 -6.58 -20.48 -4.86
N THR A 84 -5.96 -19.82 -5.84
CA THR A 84 -6.01 -20.27 -7.25
C THR A 84 -5.30 -21.62 -7.40
N GLN A 85 -4.16 -21.82 -6.75
CA GLN A 85 -3.47 -23.11 -6.72
C GLN A 85 -4.33 -24.21 -6.06
N GLU A 86 -5.00 -23.91 -4.94
CA GLU A 86 -5.87 -24.88 -4.28
C GLU A 86 -7.09 -25.25 -5.12
N LEU A 87 -7.69 -24.27 -5.79
CA LEU A 87 -8.81 -24.49 -6.71
C LEU A 87 -8.38 -25.31 -7.93
N LEU A 88 -7.21 -25.04 -8.52
CA LEU A 88 -6.66 -25.82 -9.61
C LEU A 88 -6.39 -27.29 -9.21
N LYS A 89 -5.89 -27.51 -7.99
CA LYS A 89 -5.71 -28.87 -7.45
C LYS A 89 -7.04 -29.63 -7.32
N LYS A 90 -8.08 -28.98 -6.81
CA LYS A 90 -9.41 -29.58 -6.69
C LYS A 90 -10.03 -29.91 -8.05
N VAL A 91 -9.85 -29.03 -9.04
CA VAL A 91 -10.30 -29.29 -10.42
C VAL A 91 -9.57 -30.52 -10.99
N ALA A 92 -8.25 -30.59 -10.84
CA ALA A 92 -7.46 -31.72 -11.33
C ALA A 92 -7.84 -33.06 -10.66
N GLU A 93 -8.20 -33.05 -9.38
CA GLU A 93 -8.71 -34.24 -8.68
C GLU A 93 -10.07 -34.68 -9.20
N LEU A 94 -10.99 -33.74 -9.42
CA LEU A 94 -12.32 -34.01 -9.97
C LEU A 94 -12.23 -34.53 -11.40
N GLU A 95 -11.38 -33.94 -12.24
CA GLU A 95 -11.13 -34.39 -13.61
C GLU A 95 -10.54 -35.81 -13.65
N ARG A 96 -9.66 -36.16 -12.69
CA ARG A 96 -9.12 -37.52 -12.55
C ARG A 96 -10.20 -38.54 -12.21
N ILE A 97 -11.13 -38.19 -11.31
CA ILE A 97 -12.27 -39.06 -10.95
C ILE A 97 -13.18 -39.30 -12.15
N LEU A 98 -13.35 -38.28 -13.01
CA LEU A 98 -14.18 -38.36 -14.22
C LEU A 98 -13.48 -39.04 -15.41
N GLY A 99 -12.20 -39.42 -15.30
CA GLY A 99 -11.44 -40.11 -16.37
C GLY A 99 -11.06 -39.24 -17.57
N LEU A 100 -11.36 -37.93 -17.52
CA LEU A 100 -11.01 -36.93 -18.53
C LEU A 100 -9.66 -36.30 -18.13
N GLY A 101 -8.57 -37.07 -18.19
CA GLY A 101 -7.26 -36.62 -17.73
C GLY A 101 -6.64 -35.55 -18.61
N ILE A 102 -6.93 -34.27 -18.34
CA ILE A 102 -6.22 -33.14 -18.94
C ILE A 102 -4.94 -32.91 -18.10
N PRO A 103 -3.74 -33.12 -18.65
CA PRO A 103 -2.51 -32.98 -17.88
C PRO A 103 -2.25 -31.52 -17.49
N ASP A 104 -1.84 -31.32 -16.24
CA ASP A 104 -1.45 -30.03 -15.65
C ASP A 104 -0.34 -29.37 -16.49
N LYS A 105 -0.68 -28.25 -17.13
CA LYS A 105 0.20 -27.53 -18.07
C LYS A 105 1.33 -26.78 -17.38
N ASN A 106 1.36 -26.73 -16.04
CA ASN A 106 2.34 -25.97 -15.26
C ASN A 106 3.40 -26.84 -14.55
N LYS A 107 3.56 -28.12 -14.92
CA LYS A 107 4.51 -29.03 -14.25
C LYS A 107 6.00 -28.75 -14.52
N TRP A 108 6.35 -27.72 -15.32
CA TRP A 108 7.74 -27.39 -15.67
C TRP A 108 7.99 -25.88 -15.75
N ARG A 109 7.65 -25.14 -14.69
CA ARG A 109 8.17 -23.79 -14.47
C ARG A 109 8.63 -23.60 -13.03
#